data_AF-A0AAU0NQ74-F1
#
_entry.id   AF-A0AAU0NQ74-F1
#
_cell.length_a   1.000
_cell.length_b   1.000
_cell.length_c   1.000
_cell.angle_alpha   90.00
_cell.angle_beta   90.00
_cell.angle_gamma   90.00
#
_symmetry.space_group_name_H-M   'P 1'
#
loop_
_entity.id
_entity.type
_entity.pdbx_description
1 polymer ?
#
loop_
_entity_poly.entity_id
_entity_poly.type
_entity_poly.pdbx_seq_one_letter_code
_entity_poly.pdbx_strand_id
1 'polypeptide(L)'
;MDLAPIILFCYNRPEHTKKTIEALKKNNLAKNSDLHIFLDGPKRDEDKEKINEIEKYINEIEGFNKCYLYKSNNNKGLANSVIDGVTQIINECEKAIVLEDDIVTSKKFLLFMNEALNFYKNDTNIYSISGYSIPIDIPESYKESVYLSYRSMSGSWSTWKDRWNKIDWEIKDYDEFVNNLRNVDNFKRGGDDMPQMLKMQIEGKIDSWAIRWCYNQYKNRQFAVLPIKSLVSNIGWDGSGTHSDKTNRYDNELDEEYTWSFKNDLQVDSDIANRFRKFYSLQLPEEKLKMQREVNLFLLKWIDSLIENKYISMKIKEKYNVNSISIYGCGTIGIRLYRQLKKENILKINCFIDKNTNQNFNDIKCLNVNEYLKEYTMKELIIVSPFYYYDEILKNIMVISNKVKVASIEEVIK
;
A
#
# COMPACT_ATOMS: atom_id res chain seq x y z
N MET A 1 7.95 -16.19 34.03
CA MET A 1 7.85 -16.02 32.57
C MET A 1 8.99 -15.11 32.16
N ASP A 2 9.79 -15.50 31.18
CA ASP A 2 10.79 -14.60 30.59
C ASP A 2 10.06 -13.56 29.74
N LEU A 3 10.16 -12.27 30.05
CA LEU A 3 9.40 -11.20 29.40
C LEU A 3 10.16 -10.67 28.19
N ALA A 4 9.45 -10.43 27.09
CA ALA A 4 10.04 -9.79 25.92
C ALA A 4 10.38 -8.32 26.23
N PRO A 5 11.57 -7.83 25.84
CA PRO A 5 11.89 -6.41 25.93
C PRO A 5 10.90 -5.59 25.10
N ILE A 6 10.57 -4.41 25.60
CA ILE A 6 9.76 -3.42 24.89
C ILE A 6 10.72 -2.52 24.13
N ILE A 7 10.51 -2.36 22.84
CA ILE A 7 11.26 -1.46 21.96
C ILE A 7 10.31 -0.35 21.53
N LEU A 8 10.64 0.89 21.86
CA LEU A 8 9.86 2.07 21.50
C LEU A 8 10.67 2.96 20.56
N PHE A 9 10.12 3.25 19.38
CA PHE A 9 10.71 4.18 18.43
C PHE A 9 10.08 5.56 18.56
N CYS A 10 10.91 6.58 18.81
CA CYS A 10 10.51 7.97 18.98
C CYS A 10 11.26 8.88 18.01
N TYR A 11 10.61 9.97 17.60
CA TYR A 11 11.28 11.02 16.83
C TYR A 11 11.04 12.43 17.40
N ASN A 12 10.05 13.17 16.87
CA ASN A 12 9.85 14.59 17.16
C ASN A 12 8.42 14.94 17.63
N ARG A 13 7.74 13.98 18.29
CA ARG A 13 6.39 14.18 18.86
C ARG A 13 6.38 13.99 20.38
N PRO A 14 6.71 15.03 21.17
CA PRO A 14 6.79 14.94 22.63
C PRO A 14 5.48 14.48 23.28
N GLU A 15 4.36 15.08 22.89
CA GLU A 15 3.05 14.76 23.46
C GLU A 15 2.59 13.33 23.16
N HIS A 16 2.80 12.84 21.93
CA HIS A 16 2.50 11.45 21.56
C HIS A 16 3.39 10.49 22.35
N THR A 17 4.70 10.74 22.36
CA THR A 17 5.68 9.93 23.12
C THR A 17 5.27 9.81 24.58
N LYS A 18 4.92 10.93 25.22
CA LYS A 18 4.46 10.96 26.61
C LYS A 18 3.19 10.13 26.81
N LYS A 19 2.18 10.29 25.95
CA LYS A 19 0.94 9.50 26.04
C LYS A 19 1.18 8.00 25.90
N THR A 20 2.03 7.60 24.95
CA THR A 20 2.42 6.21 24.72
C THR A 20 3.12 5.61 25.95
N ILE A 21 4.10 6.33 26.51
CA ILE A 21 4.85 5.87 27.68
C ILE A 21 3.96 5.81 28.93
N GLU A 22 3.10 6.81 29.16
CA GLU A 22 2.15 6.78 30.28
C GLU A 22 1.11 5.66 30.15
N ALA A 23 0.71 5.29 28.93
CA ALA A 23 -0.13 4.12 28.69
C ALA A 23 0.62 2.81 28.97
N LEU A 24 1.87 2.69 28.50
CA LEU A 24 2.73 1.54 28.80
C LEU A 24 2.95 1.38 30.31
N LYS A 25 3.21 2.46 31.06
CA LYS A 25 3.38 2.43 32.52
C LYS A 25 2.17 1.84 33.27
N LYS A 26 0.97 1.97 32.71
CA LYS A 26 -0.27 1.43 33.30
C LYS A 26 -0.47 -0.06 33.02
N ASN A 27 0.39 -0.70 32.21
CA ASN A 27 0.24 -2.11 31.90
C ASN A 27 0.56 -3.03 33.09
N ASN A 28 -0.14 -4.17 33.16
CA ASN A 28 0.00 -5.16 34.23
C ASN A 28 1.45 -5.64 34.43
N LEU A 29 2.27 -5.68 33.37
CA LEU A 29 3.65 -6.17 33.39
C LEU A 29 4.70 -5.06 33.28
N ALA A 30 4.32 -3.78 33.29
CA ALA A 30 5.23 -2.66 33.02
C ALA A 30 6.44 -2.66 33.97
N LYS A 31 6.19 -2.75 35.28
CA LYS A 31 7.24 -2.75 36.33
C LYS A 31 8.23 -3.92 36.24
N ASN A 32 7.89 -4.97 35.50
CA ASN A 32 8.74 -6.14 35.31
C ASN A 32 9.41 -6.17 33.94
N SER A 33 9.06 -5.24 33.06
CA SER A 33 9.54 -5.21 31.67
C SER A 33 10.68 -4.21 31.51
N ASP A 34 11.66 -4.56 30.69
CA ASP A 34 12.71 -3.64 30.26
C ASP A 34 12.20 -2.84 29.04
N LEU A 35 12.43 -1.53 29.06
CA LEU A 35 12.05 -0.59 28.02
C LEU A 35 13.29 -0.04 27.31
N HIS A 36 13.41 -0.28 26.02
CA HIS A 36 14.47 0.19 25.13
C HIS A 36 13.90 1.25 24.20
N ILE A 37 14.34 2.50 24.36
CA ILE A 37 13.82 3.64 23.60
C ILE A 37 14.85 4.08 22.59
N PHE A 38 14.50 4.02 21.32
CA PHE A 38 15.31 4.52 20.21
C PHE A 38 14.78 5.90 19.81
N LEU A 39 15.56 6.94 20.10
CA LEU A 39 15.25 8.32 19.77
C LEU A 39 16.06 8.73 18.54
N ASP A 40 15.39 8.92 17.41
CA ASP A 40 16.05 9.30 16.15
C ASP A 40 16.53 10.77 16.19
N GLY A 41 17.59 11.05 15.45
CA GLY A 41 18.22 12.37 15.42
C GLY A 41 17.48 13.35 14.52
N PRO A 42 17.76 14.66 14.64
CA PRO A 42 17.05 15.71 13.90
C PRO A 42 17.27 15.58 12.39
N LYS A 43 16.19 15.72 11.61
CA LYS A 43 16.25 15.89 10.15
C LYS A 43 16.44 17.36 9.77
N ARG A 44 15.91 18.25 10.58
CA ARG A 44 16.04 19.72 10.47
C ARG A 44 16.40 20.30 11.83
N ASP A 45 16.94 21.50 11.83
CA ASP A 45 17.30 22.20 13.08
C ASP A 45 16.09 22.41 14.01
N GLU A 46 14.91 22.65 13.44
CA GLU A 46 13.63 22.82 14.16
C GLU A 46 13.23 21.57 14.96
N ASP A 47 13.70 20.38 14.56
CA ASP A 47 13.36 19.12 15.25
C ASP A 47 14.16 18.97 16.56
N LYS A 48 15.28 19.71 16.72
CA LYS A 48 16.17 19.60 17.89
C LYS A 48 15.47 19.94 19.20
N GLU A 49 14.63 20.96 19.22
CA GLU A 49 13.92 21.38 20.45
C GLU A 49 12.99 20.27 20.95
N LYS A 50 12.19 19.69 20.05
CA LYS A 50 11.26 18.61 20.37
C LYS A 50 11.98 17.32 20.78
N ILE A 51 13.08 16.98 20.10
CA ILE A 51 13.91 15.82 20.46
C ILE A 51 14.53 16.00 21.86
N ASN A 52 15.03 17.19 22.18
CA ASN A 52 15.58 17.49 23.50
C ASN A 52 14.50 17.43 24.60
N GLU A 53 13.27 17.84 24.30
CA GLU A 53 12.13 17.69 25.22
C GLU A 53 11.82 16.21 25.50
N ILE A 54 11.78 15.39 24.45
CA ILE A 54 11.59 13.93 24.58
C ILE A 54 12.71 13.30 25.40
N GLU A 55 13.97 13.64 25.11
CA GLU A 55 15.14 13.12 25.84
C GLU A 55 15.08 13.48 27.32
N LYS A 56 14.73 14.72 27.68
CA LYS A 56 14.56 15.12 29.08
C LYS A 56 13.48 14.29 29.77
N TYR A 57 12.31 14.16 29.13
CA TYR A 57 11.23 13.35 29.67
C TYR A 57 11.64 11.88 29.84
N ILE A 58 12.35 11.28 28.86
CA ILE A 58 12.78 9.89 28.92
C ILE A 58 13.72 9.62 30.10
N ASN A 59 14.65 10.53 30.37
CA ASN A 59 15.60 10.38 31.48
C ASN A 59 14.95 10.41 32.87
N GLU A 60 13.70 10.88 32.97
CA GLU A 60 12.92 10.95 34.21
C GLU A 60 11.89 9.80 34.32
N ILE A 61 11.84 8.87 33.37
CA ILE A 61 10.84 7.79 33.37
C ILE A 61 11.13 6.79 34.49
N GLU A 62 10.14 6.62 35.35
CA GLU A 62 10.00 5.50 36.28
C GLU A 62 8.80 4.61 35.89
N GLY A 63 8.73 3.41 36.48
CA GLY A 63 7.59 2.49 36.32
C GLY A 63 7.86 1.26 35.44
N PHE A 64 9.09 1.10 34.95
CA PHE A 64 9.60 -0.10 34.28
C PHE A 64 10.67 -0.77 35.13
N ASN A 65 11.08 -2.00 34.78
CA ASN A 65 12.20 -2.65 35.47
C ASN A 65 13.52 -1.92 35.19
N LYS A 66 13.79 -1.64 33.90
CA LYS A 66 14.89 -0.81 33.43
C LYS A 66 14.47 -0.02 32.20
N CYS A 67 15.04 1.16 32.04
CA CYS A 67 14.88 2.01 30.86
C CYS A 67 16.25 2.25 30.22
N TYR A 68 16.36 2.03 28.91
CA TYR A 68 17.55 2.25 28.12
C TYR A 68 17.23 3.26 27.01
N LEU A 69 18.08 4.27 26.83
CA LEU A 69 17.94 5.27 25.78
C LEU A 69 19.06 5.11 24.74
N TYR A 70 18.68 4.94 23.48
CA TYR A 70 19.56 4.89 22.33
C TYR A 70 19.28 6.09 21.44
N LYS A 71 20.17 7.09 21.49
CA LYS A 71 20.01 8.34 20.73
C LYS A 71 20.85 8.32 19.46
N SER A 72 20.24 8.70 18.34
CA SER A 72 20.97 8.93 17.09
C SER A 72 21.38 10.40 16.95
N ASN A 73 22.58 10.65 16.43
CA ASN A 73 23.06 12.02 16.19
C ASN A 73 22.38 12.67 14.97
N ASN A 74 22.00 11.86 13.97
CA ASN A 74 21.36 12.30 12.74
C ASN A 74 20.10 11.47 12.49
N ASN A 75 19.15 12.02 11.73
CA ASN A 75 17.97 11.28 11.31
C ASN A 75 18.34 10.07 10.44
N LYS A 76 18.04 8.86 10.91
CA LYS A 76 18.27 7.61 10.17
C LYS A 76 17.16 7.32 9.16
N GLY A 77 15.99 7.92 9.35
CA GLY A 77 14.76 7.53 8.68
C GLY A 77 14.07 6.38 9.41
N LEU A 78 12.74 6.31 9.28
CA LEU A 78 11.90 5.38 10.04
C LEU A 78 12.34 3.94 9.80
N ALA A 79 12.56 3.56 8.54
CA ALA A 79 12.83 2.17 8.24
C ALA A 79 14.17 1.68 8.79
N ASN A 80 15.25 2.47 8.62
CA ASN A 80 16.56 2.11 9.15
C ASN A 80 16.56 2.11 10.68
N SER A 81 15.89 3.07 11.31
CA SER A 81 15.76 3.13 12.77
C SER A 81 15.13 1.85 13.31
N VAL A 82 13.98 1.42 12.75
CA VAL A 82 13.30 0.19 13.17
C VAL A 82 14.15 -1.05 12.88
N ILE A 83 14.69 -1.17 11.67
CA ILE A 83 15.46 -2.37 11.28
C ILE A 83 16.68 -2.53 12.20
N ASP A 84 17.47 -1.48 12.39
CA ASP A 84 18.67 -1.52 13.23
C ASP A 84 18.31 -1.78 14.70
N GLY A 85 17.35 -1.01 15.25
CA GLY A 85 17.01 -1.06 16.66
C GLY A 85 16.40 -2.39 17.08
N VAL A 86 15.48 -2.93 16.27
CA VAL A 86 14.93 -4.26 16.53
C VAL A 86 16.01 -5.32 16.38
N THR A 87 16.85 -5.25 15.34
CA THR A 87 17.94 -6.22 15.12
C THR A 87 18.92 -6.24 16.29
N GLN A 88 19.25 -5.08 16.85
CA GLN A 88 20.14 -4.97 18.00
C GLN A 88 19.58 -5.73 19.21
N ILE A 89 18.33 -5.42 19.60
CA ILE A 89 17.73 -5.98 20.81
C ILE A 89 17.30 -7.45 20.65
N ILE A 90 16.65 -7.80 19.54
CA ILE A 90 16.08 -9.14 19.35
C ILE A 90 17.16 -10.23 19.22
N ASN A 91 18.37 -9.85 18.78
CA ASN A 91 19.49 -10.78 18.70
C ASN A 91 20.03 -11.18 20.08
N GLU A 92 19.84 -10.33 21.09
CA GLU A 92 20.21 -10.59 22.48
C GLU A 92 19.08 -11.29 23.25
N CYS A 93 17.82 -10.92 23.01
CA CYS A 93 16.68 -11.36 23.82
C CYS A 93 15.77 -12.43 23.17
N GLU A 94 16.07 -12.91 21.96
CA GLU A 94 15.32 -13.91 21.18
C GLU A 94 13.91 -13.51 20.72
N LYS A 95 13.30 -12.48 21.32
CA LYS A 95 11.96 -11.97 21.02
C LYS A 95 11.88 -10.50 21.44
N ALA A 96 10.92 -9.76 20.90
CA ALA A 96 10.72 -8.36 21.25
C ALA A 96 9.26 -7.93 21.05
N ILE A 97 8.79 -6.98 21.85
CA ILE A 97 7.54 -6.24 21.64
C ILE A 97 7.94 -4.84 21.17
N VAL A 98 7.35 -4.37 20.07
CA VAL A 98 7.74 -3.13 19.39
C VAL A 98 6.54 -2.20 19.29
N LEU A 99 6.75 -0.93 19.61
CA LEU A 99 5.77 0.15 19.47
C LEU A 99 6.39 1.39 18.81
N GLU A 100 5.55 2.18 18.16
CA GLU A 100 5.86 3.56 17.73
C GLU A 100 5.35 4.58 18.78
N ASP A 101 5.79 5.83 18.68
CA ASP A 101 5.51 6.89 19.66
C ASP A 101 4.06 7.37 19.70
N ASP A 102 3.19 6.88 18.82
CA ASP A 102 1.79 7.29 18.70
C ASP A 102 0.78 6.17 19.06
N ILE A 103 1.18 5.24 19.93
CA ILE A 103 0.39 4.07 20.30
C ILE A 103 -0.02 4.11 21.78
N VAL A 104 -1.32 4.27 22.03
CA VAL A 104 -1.90 4.17 23.37
C VAL A 104 -2.39 2.74 23.61
N THR A 105 -1.83 2.08 24.62
CA THR A 105 -2.14 0.68 24.96
C THR A 105 -3.20 0.57 26.06
N SER A 106 -4.03 -0.48 26.02
CA SER A 106 -4.79 -0.97 27.18
C SER A 106 -3.83 -1.47 28.28
N LYS A 107 -4.30 -1.50 29.54
CA LYS A 107 -3.55 -2.06 30.69
C LYS A 107 -3.15 -3.54 30.48
N LYS A 108 -3.88 -4.28 29.64
CA LYS A 108 -3.67 -5.71 29.40
C LYS A 108 -2.73 -6.02 28.23
N PHE A 109 -2.30 -5.02 27.47
CA PHE A 109 -1.52 -5.20 26.24
C PHE A 109 -0.24 -6.01 26.44
N LEU A 110 0.62 -5.64 27.38
CA LEU A 110 1.89 -6.36 27.62
C LEU A 110 1.66 -7.81 28.06
N LEU A 111 0.58 -8.06 28.81
CA LEU A 111 0.21 -9.41 29.22
C LEU A 111 -0.17 -10.26 28.00
N PHE A 112 -1.08 -9.77 27.16
CA PHE A 112 -1.48 -10.43 25.92
C PHE A 112 -0.27 -10.74 25.02
N MET A 113 0.59 -9.75 24.79
CA MET A 113 1.75 -9.90 23.89
C MET A 113 2.72 -10.97 24.40
N ASN A 114 3.00 -10.99 25.70
CA ASN A 114 3.90 -12.00 26.28
C ASN A 114 3.27 -13.39 26.25
N GLU A 115 1.99 -13.54 26.60
CA GLU A 115 1.30 -14.83 26.57
C GLU A 115 1.23 -15.38 25.15
N ALA A 116 0.92 -14.55 24.16
CA ALA A 116 0.90 -14.94 22.75
C ALA A 116 2.31 -15.32 22.23
N LEU A 117 3.35 -14.55 22.56
CA LEU A 117 4.73 -14.87 22.21
C LEU A 117 5.19 -16.21 22.80
N ASN A 118 4.74 -16.53 24.01
CA ASN A 118 5.07 -17.80 24.65
C ASN A 118 4.28 -18.96 24.03
N PHE A 119 2.98 -18.75 23.78
CA PHE A 119 2.10 -19.77 23.21
C PHE A 119 2.52 -20.17 21.79
N TYR A 120 2.74 -19.18 20.91
CA TYR A 120 3.05 -19.40 19.50
C TYR A 120 4.54 -19.60 19.19
N LYS A 121 5.43 -19.65 20.21
CA LYS A 121 6.89 -19.73 20.01
C LYS A 121 7.31 -20.82 19.02
N ASN A 122 6.71 -22.01 19.17
CA ASN A 122 7.05 -23.20 18.39
C ASN A 122 6.21 -23.37 17.11
N ASP A 123 5.17 -22.56 16.91
CA ASP A 123 4.39 -22.57 15.67
C ASP A 123 5.10 -21.72 14.62
N THR A 124 5.82 -22.39 13.72
CA THR A 124 6.55 -21.73 12.64
C THR A 124 5.64 -21.15 11.56
N ASN A 125 4.33 -21.41 11.58
CA ASN A 125 3.37 -20.74 10.69
C ASN A 125 3.04 -19.33 11.17
N ILE A 126 3.30 -19.00 12.44
CA ILE A 126 3.10 -17.67 12.98
C ILE A 126 4.36 -16.83 12.81
N TYR A 127 4.19 -15.66 12.19
CA TYR A 127 5.26 -14.72 11.88
C TYR A 127 5.39 -13.61 12.92
N SER A 128 4.25 -13.10 13.37
CA SER A 128 4.16 -11.94 14.24
C SER A 128 2.87 -12.00 15.06
N ILE A 129 2.89 -11.34 16.22
CA ILE A 129 1.70 -11.03 17.00
C ILE A 129 1.48 -9.53 16.93
N SER A 130 0.23 -9.10 16.83
CA SER A 130 -0.14 -7.68 16.84
C SER A 130 -0.99 -7.37 18.07
N GLY A 131 -0.80 -6.20 18.69
CA GLY A 131 -1.77 -5.68 19.66
C GLY A 131 -2.91 -4.90 19.01
N TYR A 132 -2.72 -4.51 17.75
CA TYR A 132 -3.69 -3.78 16.95
C TYR A 132 -4.57 -4.72 16.13
N SER A 133 -5.84 -4.35 16.00
CA SER A 133 -6.75 -4.89 14.99
C SER A 133 -7.43 -3.76 14.23
N ILE A 134 -7.69 -4.00 12.95
CA ILE A 134 -8.49 -3.06 12.15
C ILE A 134 -9.96 -3.09 12.62
N PRO A 135 -10.67 -1.95 12.54
CA PRO A 135 -12.08 -1.87 12.95
C PRO A 135 -12.98 -2.53 11.90
N ILE A 136 -13.04 -3.86 11.92
CA ILE A 136 -13.94 -4.67 11.09
C ILE A 136 -14.91 -5.48 11.95
N ASP A 137 -16.10 -5.74 11.41
CA ASP A 137 -17.07 -6.61 12.06
C ASP A 137 -16.61 -8.06 12.02
N ILE A 138 -16.40 -8.64 13.20
CA ILE A 138 -16.09 -10.06 13.39
C ILE A 138 -17.39 -10.87 13.33
N PRO A 139 -17.48 -11.95 12.53
CA PRO A 139 -18.70 -12.75 12.43
C PRO A 139 -19.11 -13.35 13.77
N GLU A 140 -20.40 -13.33 14.10
CA GLU A 140 -20.93 -13.91 15.35
C GLU A 140 -20.63 -15.40 15.50
N SER A 141 -20.46 -16.11 14.38
CA SER A 141 -20.07 -17.52 14.33
C SER A 141 -18.62 -17.75 14.76
N TYR A 142 -17.76 -16.72 14.72
CA TYR A 142 -16.36 -16.80 15.12
C TYR A 142 -16.24 -16.76 16.65
N LYS A 143 -15.69 -17.81 17.24
CA LYS A 143 -15.65 -18.00 18.71
C LYS A 143 -14.26 -17.86 19.32
N GLU A 144 -13.24 -17.70 18.49
CA GLU A 144 -11.86 -17.56 18.96
C GLU A 144 -11.58 -16.11 19.36
N SER A 145 -10.65 -15.92 20.29
CA SER A 145 -10.26 -14.58 20.73
C SER A 145 -9.33 -13.90 19.73
N VAL A 146 -8.57 -14.65 18.94
CA VAL A 146 -7.63 -14.09 17.96
C VAL A 146 -7.90 -14.69 16.59
N TYR A 147 -7.49 -13.99 15.54
CA TYR A 147 -7.59 -14.45 14.15
C TYR A 147 -6.25 -14.31 13.42
N LEU A 148 -6.09 -15.11 12.36
CA LEU A 148 -4.91 -15.05 11.49
C LEU A 148 -5.11 -14.06 10.34
N SER A 149 -4.08 -13.26 10.07
CA SER A 149 -4.05 -12.29 8.98
C SER A 149 -2.88 -12.54 8.02
N TYR A 150 -3.11 -12.25 6.74
CA TYR A 150 -2.09 -12.21 5.69
C TYR A 150 -1.24 -10.92 5.72
N ARG A 151 -1.50 -10.01 6.65
CA ARG A 151 -0.77 -8.73 6.79
C ARG A 151 -0.35 -8.52 8.24
N SER A 152 0.92 -8.24 8.46
CA SER A 152 1.46 -7.80 9.75
C SER A 152 1.16 -6.32 9.98
N MET A 153 0.87 -5.96 11.23
CA MET A 153 0.62 -4.57 11.65
C MET A 153 1.91 -3.92 12.12
N SER A 154 2.11 -2.63 11.84
CA SER A 154 3.38 -1.93 12.10
C SER A 154 3.40 -1.09 13.38
N GLY A 155 2.24 -0.64 13.88
CA GLY A 155 2.18 0.25 15.05
C GLY A 155 2.45 -0.46 16.38
N SER A 156 1.91 -1.67 16.58
CA SER A 156 2.20 -2.49 17.75
C SER A 156 2.31 -3.96 17.38
N TRP A 157 3.48 -4.54 17.60
CA TRP A 157 3.74 -5.90 17.15
C TRP A 157 4.83 -6.58 17.97
N SER A 158 4.95 -7.89 17.80
CA SER A 158 6.05 -8.67 18.33
C SER A 158 6.41 -9.80 17.40
N THR A 159 7.66 -10.25 17.51
CA THR A 159 8.17 -11.40 16.77
C THR A 159 9.32 -12.05 17.53
N TRP A 160 9.91 -13.06 16.92
CA TRP A 160 11.05 -13.81 17.43
C TRP A 160 12.24 -13.65 16.50
N LYS A 161 13.44 -13.78 17.06
CA LYS A 161 14.73 -13.66 16.39
C LYS A 161 14.84 -14.53 15.15
N ASP A 162 14.37 -15.77 15.23
CA ASP A 162 14.44 -16.74 14.13
C ASP A 162 13.59 -16.36 12.92
N ARG A 163 12.53 -15.56 13.12
CA ARG A 163 11.68 -15.02 12.05
C ARG A 163 12.24 -13.69 11.54
N TRP A 164 12.66 -12.82 12.45
CA TRP A 164 13.25 -11.52 12.11
C TRP A 164 14.52 -11.64 11.27
N ASN A 165 15.43 -12.55 11.64
CA ASN A 165 16.72 -12.71 10.97
C ASN A 165 16.61 -13.37 9.58
N LYS A 166 15.43 -13.87 9.19
CA LYS A 166 15.17 -14.42 7.85
C LYS A 166 14.70 -13.37 6.85
N ILE A 167 14.47 -12.14 7.28
CA ILE A 167 13.91 -11.09 6.43
C ILE A 167 14.95 -10.63 5.40
N ASP A 168 14.58 -10.70 4.13
CA ASP A 168 15.27 -10.00 3.05
C ASP A 168 14.75 -8.56 2.98
N TRP A 169 15.52 -7.61 3.52
CA TRP A 169 15.19 -6.18 3.50
C TRP A 169 15.44 -5.50 2.15
N GLU A 170 16.20 -6.14 1.27
CA GLU A 170 16.51 -5.64 -0.08
C GLU A 170 15.49 -6.13 -1.12
N ILE A 171 14.74 -7.19 -0.81
CA ILE A 171 13.68 -7.76 -1.66
C ILE A 171 14.27 -8.12 -3.04
N LYS A 172 15.31 -8.95 -3.05
CA LYS A 172 16.12 -9.26 -4.25
C LYS A 172 15.33 -9.94 -5.36
N ASP A 173 14.21 -10.56 -5.02
CA ASP A 173 13.33 -11.28 -5.93
C ASP A 173 12.13 -10.45 -6.42
N TYR A 174 12.14 -9.13 -6.24
CA TYR A 174 11.04 -8.26 -6.65
C TYR A 174 10.65 -8.43 -8.12
N ASP A 175 11.63 -8.49 -9.03
CA ASP A 175 11.37 -8.64 -10.47
C ASP A 175 10.73 -9.98 -10.81
N GLU A 176 11.12 -11.07 -10.13
CA GLU A 176 10.47 -12.37 -10.29
C GLU A 176 9.02 -12.31 -9.76
N PHE A 177 8.83 -11.69 -8.59
CA PHE A 177 7.53 -11.55 -7.96
C PHE A 177 6.54 -10.77 -8.84
N VAL A 178 6.92 -9.59 -9.33
CA VAL A 178 6.01 -8.71 -10.08
C VAL A 178 5.62 -9.28 -11.43
N ASN A 179 6.48 -10.12 -12.03
CA ASN A 179 6.20 -10.80 -13.29
C ASN A 179 5.33 -12.06 -13.13
N ASN A 180 5.12 -12.53 -11.89
CA ASN A 180 4.24 -13.66 -11.60
C ASN A 180 2.87 -13.18 -11.08
N LEU A 181 1.89 -13.10 -11.96
CA LEU A 181 0.53 -12.62 -11.64
C LEU A 181 -0.14 -13.40 -10.49
N ARG A 182 0.15 -14.71 -10.36
CA ARG A 182 -0.40 -15.52 -9.26
C ARG A 182 0.23 -15.14 -7.92
N ASN A 183 1.51 -14.80 -7.90
CA ASN A 183 2.18 -14.32 -6.70
C ASN A 183 1.65 -12.95 -6.29
N VAL A 184 1.50 -12.04 -7.25
CA VAL A 184 0.91 -10.73 -7.01
C VAL A 184 -0.52 -10.85 -6.46
N ASP A 185 -1.36 -11.72 -7.03
CA ASP A 185 -2.72 -11.94 -6.54
C ASP A 185 -2.75 -12.56 -5.12
N ASN A 186 -1.89 -13.54 -4.86
CA ASN A 186 -1.76 -14.13 -3.53
C ASN A 186 -1.29 -13.11 -2.48
N PHE A 187 -0.45 -12.14 -2.85
CA PHE A 187 0.01 -11.09 -1.94
C PHE A 187 -1.13 -10.12 -1.57
N LYS A 188 -2.07 -9.88 -2.50
CA LYS A 188 -3.26 -9.04 -2.24
C LYS A 188 -4.20 -9.60 -1.18
N ARG A 189 -4.04 -10.85 -0.73
CA ARG A 189 -4.82 -11.39 0.39
C ARG A 189 -4.66 -10.58 1.68
N GLY A 190 -3.54 -9.87 1.87
CA GLY A 190 -3.33 -8.94 2.98
C GLY A 190 -3.89 -7.53 2.75
N GLY A 191 -4.35 -7.22 1.53
CA GLY A 191 -4.81 -5.90 1.11
C GLY A 191 -4.46 -5.62 -0.36
N ASP A 192 -5.38 -5.04 -1.14
CA ASP A 192 -5.11 -4.76 -2.56
C ASP A 192 -4.10 -3.61 -2.76
N ASP A 193 -3.83 -2.82 -1.71
CA ASP A 193 -2.82 -1.76 -1.64
C ASP A 193 -1.39 -2.32 -1.65
N MET A 194 -1.17 -3.52 -1.11
CA MET A 194 0.17 -4.04 -0.81
C MET A 194 1.12 -4.15 -2.01
N PRO A 195 0.72 -4.67 -3.20
CA PRO A 195 1.64 -4.73 -4.34
C PRO A 195 2.11 -3.35 -4.81
N GLN A 196 1.21 -2.36 -4.75
CA GLN A 196 1.53 -0.98 -5.11
C GLN A 196 2.46 -0.35 -4.07
N MET A 197 2.21 -0.56 -2.77
CA MET A 197 3.10 -0.10 -1.71
C MET A 197 4.49 -0.71 -1.85
N LEU A 198 4.60 -2.02 -2.16
CA LEU A 198 5.88 -2.68 -2.36
C LEU A 198 6.62 -2.09 -3.55
N LYS A 199 5.92 -1.87 -4.66
CA LYS A 199 6.48 -1.19 -5.83
C LYS A 199 7.02 0.20 -5.47
N MET A 200 6.24 1.00 -4.75
CA MET A 200 6.66 2.34 -4.33
C MET A 200 7.91 2.29 -3.43
N GLN A 201 8.02 1.27 -2.57
CA GLN A 201 9.20 1.05 -1.75
C GLN A 201 10.44 0.74 -2.60
N ILE A 202 10.33 -0.17 -3.57
CA ILE A 202 11.44 -0.55 -4.45
C ILE A 202 11.88 0.61 -5.35
N GLU A 203 10.92 1.43 -5.81
CA GLU A 203 11.19 2.64 -6.59
C GLU A 203 11.73 3.80 -5.74
N GLY A 204 11.92 3.63 -4.42
CA GLY A 204 12.43 4.66 -3.51
C GLY A 204 11.46 5.82 -3.26
N LYS A 205 10.16 5.64 -3.54
CA LYS A 205 9.12 6.67 -3.36
C LYS A 205 8.59 6.77 -1.93
N ILE A 206 8.80 5.73 -1.13
CA ILE A 206 8.44 5.68 0.29
C ILE A 206 9.59 5.04 1.08
N ASP A 207 9.65 5.32 2.38
CA ASP A 207 10.62 4.74 3.32
C ASP A 207 9.89 3.82 4.33
N SER A 208 9.44 2.67 3.86
CA SER A 208 8.62 1.70 4.60
C SER A 208 9.38 0.40 4.85
N TRP A 209 9.66 0.11 6.13
CA TRP A 209 10.07 -1.21 6.58
C TRP A 209 8.88 -2.19 6.60
N ALA A 210 7.69 -1.71 6.94
CA ALA A 210 6.50 -2.53 7.15
C ALA A 210 6.06 -3.32 5.90
N ILE A 211 6.10 -2.72 4.71
CA ILE A 211 5.71 -3.44 3.49
C ILE A 211 6.71 -4.52 3.10
N ARG A 212 8.01 -4.30 3.36
CA ARG A 212 9.06 -5.32 3.19
C ARG A 212 8.88 -6.46 4.17
N TRP A 213 8.50 -6.13 5.41
CA TRP A 213 8.20 -7.11 6.44
C TRP A 213 6.99 -7.99 6.08
N CYS A 214 5.91 -7.38 5.58
CA CYS A 214 4.73 -8.11 5.10
C CYS A 214 5.01 -8.94 3.83
N TYR A 215 5.89 -8.47 2.94
CA TYR A 215 6.30 -9.27 1.78
C TYR A 215 7.04 -10.55 2.20
N ASN A 216 7.93 -10.45 3.19
CA ASN A 216 8.62 -11.61 3.74
C ASN A 216 7.65 -12.58 4.46
N GLN A 217 6.65 -12.06 5.18
CA GLN A 217 5.54 -12.87 5.71
C GLN A 217 4.88 -13.70 4.60
N TYR A 218 4.52 -13.04 3.50
CA TYR A 218 3.90 -13.67 2.34
C TYR A 218 4.79 -14.75 1.71
N LYS A 219 6.08 -14.45 1.48
CA LYS A 219 7.05 -15.41 0.92
C LYS A 219 7.15 -16.69 1.74
N ASN A 220 7.19 -16.53 3.06
CA ASN A 220 7.31 -17.65 3.99
C ASN A 220 5.97 -18.38 4.22
N ARG A 221 4.87 -17.89 3.64
CA ARG A 221 3.50 -18.42 3.82
C ARG A 221 3.06 -18.45 5.30
N GLN A 222 3.47 -17.43 6.04
CA GLN A 222 3.19 -17.30 7.48
C GLN A 222 2.08 -16.28 7.76
N PHE A 223 1.58 -16.27 8.99
CA PHE A 223 0.46 -15.45 9.42
C PHE A 223 0.82 -14.52 10.57
N ALA A 224 0.13 -13.39 10.63
CA ALA A 224 0.12 -12.53 11.81
C ALA A 224 -1.08 -12.93 12.69
N VAL A 225 -0.90 -12.99 14.01
CA VAL A 225 -1.99 -13.20 14.97
C VAL A 225 -2.48 -11.84 15.48
N LEU A 226 -3.77 -11.58 15.32
CA LEU A 226 -4.41 -10.33 15.73
C LEU A 226 -5.57 -10.63 16.70
N PRO A 227 -5.79 -9.84 17.77
CA PRO A 227 -6.93 -10.00 18.66
C PRO A 227 -8.22 -9.52 17.99
N ILE A 228 -9.37 -10.15 18.27
CA ILE A 228 -10.66 -9.68 17.73
C ILE A 228 -11.08 -8.29 18.24
N LYS A 229 -10.49 -7.84 19.35
CA LYS A 229 -10.60 -6.48 19.90
C LYS A 229 -9.21 -5.88 20.02
N SER A 230 -9.02 -4.68 19.51
CA SER A 230 -7.72 -4.02 19.56
C SER A 230 -7.35 -3.70 21.02
N LEU A 231 -6.12 -4.05 21.39
CA LEU A 231 -5.52 -3.71 22.69
C LEU A 231 -4.72 -2.40 22.62
N VAL A 232 -4.64 -1.79 21.44
CA VAL A 232 -4.02 -0.48 21.23
C VAL A 232 -4.89 0.43 20.38
N SER A 233 -4.66 1.73 20.51
CA SER A 233 -5.25 2.77 19.68
C SER A 233 -4.13 3.68 19.17
N ASN A 234 -4.18 4.03 17.89
CA ASN A 234 -3.18 4.90 17.26
C ASN A 234 -3.67 6.35 17.29
N ILE A 235 -2.92 7.23 17.95
CA ILE A 235 -3.23 8.67 18.11
C ILE A 235 -2.47 9.56 17.10
N GLY A 236 -1.78 8.95 16.14
CA GLY A 236 -0.97 9.62 15.10
C GLY A 236 -1.73 10.04 13.86
N TRP A 237 -3.03 9.70 13.75
CA TRP A 237 -3.91 10.12 12.65
C TRP A 237 -4.48 11.54 12.83
N ASP A 238 -3.77 12.42 13.54
CA ASP A 238 -4.15 13.81 13.78
C ASP A 238 -3.62 14.81 12.73
N GLY A 239 -2.83 14.31 11.77
CA GLY A 239 -2.18 15.11 10.73
C GLY A 239 -0.76 15.56 11.06
N SER A 240 -0.21 15.19 12.24
CA SER A 240 1.20 15.42 12.59
C SER A 240 2.15 14.35 11.98
N GLY A 241 1.57 13.33 11.33
CA GLY A 241 2.15 12.34 10.44
C GLY A 241 3.13 12.86 9.39
N THR A 242 4.31 12.26 9.23
CA THR A 242 5.03 12.38 7.93
C THR A 242 4.30 11.60 6.83
N HIS A 243 3.52 10.57 7.20
CA HIS A 243 2.78 9.70 6.30
C HIS A 243 1.29 9.56 6.67
N SER A 244 0.76 10.42 7.53
CA SER A 244 -0.60 10.30 8.08
C SER A 244 -1.42 11.55 7.79
N ASP A 245 -2.35 11.45 6.85
CA ASP A 245 -3.45 12.41 6.73
C ASP A 245 -4.42 12.24 7.90
N LYS A 246 -5.15 13.30 8.26
CA LYS A 246 -6.17 13.23 9.30
C LYS A 246 -7.28 12.26 8.91
N THR A 247 -7.50 11.19 9.68
CA THR A 247 -8.55 10.19 9.44
C THR A 247 -8.97 9.49 10.73
N ASN A 248 -10.22 9.03 10.80
CA ASN A 248 -10.74 8.19 11.87
C ASN A 248 -10.95 6.72 11.42
N ARG A 249 -10.55 6.37 10.20
CA ARG A 249 -10.78 5.05 9.59
C ARG A 249 -10.14 3.91 10.40
N TYR A 250 -9.07 4.20 11.11
CA TYR A 250 -8.26 3.22 11.84
C TYR A 250 -8.50 3.25 13.35
N ASP A 251 -9.41 4.11 13.80
CA ASP A 251 -9.71 4.31 15.21
C ASP A 251 -10.31 3.02 15.79
N ASN A 252 -9.85 2.69 16.99
CA ASN A 252 -10.41 1.61 17.78
C ASN A 252 -10.70 2.11 19.19
N GLU A 253 -11.81 1.64 19.74
CA GLU A 253 -12.09 1.73 21.17
C GLU A 253 -11.30 0.65 21.91
N LEU A 254 -10.58 1.04 22.95
CA LEU A 254 -9.83 0.12 23.79
C LEU A 254 -10.78 -0.64 24.70
N ASP A 255 -10.77 -1.97 24.59
CA ASP A 255 -11.49 -2.83 25.52
C ASP A 255 -10.55 -3.22 26.68
N GLU A 256 -10.65 -2.47 27.79
CA GLU A 256 -9.85 -2.70 28.99
C GLU A 256 -10.18 -4.01 29.71
N GLU A 257 -11.33 -4.62 29.41
CA GLU A 257 -11.80 -5.86 30.01
C GLU A 257 -11.69 -7.06 29.09
N TYR A 258 -11.13 -6.87 27.89
CA TYR A 258 -10.86 -7.94 26.94
C TYR A 258 -10.15 -9.13 27.59
N THR A 259 -10.63 -10.32 27.26
CA THR A 259 -10.09 -11.61 27.70
C THR A 259 -9.83 -12.47 26.49
N TRP A 260 -8.84 -13.34 26.59
CA TRP A 260 -8.44 -14.17 25.47
C TRP A 260 -8.15 -15.61 25.89
N SER A 261 -8.30 -16.50 24.92
CA SER A 261 -7.77 -17.85 24.96
C SER A 261 -7.11 -18.14 23.62
N PHE A 262 -5.96 -18.80 23.65
CA PHE A 262 -5.24 -19.20 22.45
C PHE A 262 -5.54 -20.66 22.13
N LYS A 263 -5.63 -20.94 20.84
CA LYS A 263 -5.95 -22.26 20.30
C LYS A 263 -4.83 -22.73 19.39
N ASN A 264 -4.44 -24.00 19.54
CA ASN A 264 -3.52 -24.67 18.62
C ASN A 264 -4.19 -24.86 17.25
N ASP A 265 -3.39 -24.89 16.19
CA ASP A 265 -3.86 -25.15 14.82
C ASP A 265 -4.95 -24.16 14.35
N LEU A 266 -4.88 -22.91 14.83
CA LEU A 266 -5.77 -21.84 14.39
C LEU A 266 -5.71 -21.71 12.87
N GLN A 267 -6.88 -21.69 12.23
CA GLN A 267 -6.98 -21.55 10.77
C GLN A 267 -7.42 -20.13 10.41
N VAL A 268 -7.07 -19.71 9.19
CA VAL A 268 -7.58 -18.46 8.63
C VAL A 268 -9.08 -18.60 8.40
N ASP A 269 -9.86 -17.70 9.00
CA ASP A 269 -11.27 -17.56 8.68
C ASP A 269 -11.44 -16.77 7.38
N SER A 270 -12.16 -17.35 6.41
CA SER A 270 -12.30 -16.75 5.09
C SER A 270 -13.14 -15.47 5.08
N ASP A 271 -14.15 -15.35 5.96
CA ASP A 271 -14.98 -14.14 6.01
C ASP A 271 -14.16 -12.99 6.61
N ILE A 272 -13.46 -13.24 7.72
CA ILE A 272 -12.56 -12.25 8.33
C ILE A 272 -11.46 -11.84 7.35
N ALA A 273 -10.82 -12.80 6.67
CA ALA A 273 -9.77 -12.49 5.69
C ALA A 273 -10.29 -11.63 4.52
N ASN A 274 -11.51 -11.89 4.03
CA ASN A 274 -12.13 -11.11 2.97
C ASN A 274 -12.49 -9.69 3.44
N ARG A 275 -13.04 -9.54 4.65
CA ARG A 275 -13.33 -8.23 5.26
C ARG A 275 -12.05 -7.43 5.47
N PHE A 276 -10.99 -8.09 5.95
CA PHE A 276 -9.68 -7.50 6.13
C PHE A 276 -9.09 -6.99 4.82
N ARG A 277 -9.09 -7.84 3.78
CA ARG A 277 -8.65 -7.44 2.43
C ARG A 277 -9.43 -6.23 1.94
N LYS A 278 -10.77 -6.27 2.04
CA LYS A 278 -11.65 -5.17 1.61
C LYS A 278 -11.40 -3.87 2.38
N PHE A 279 -11.07 -3.96 3.66
CA PHE A 279 -10.70 -2.80 4.46
C PHE A 279 -9.46 -2.10 3.92
N TYR A 280 -8.50 -2.82 3.34
CA TYR A 280 -7.30 -2.23 2.71
C TYR A 280 -7.38 -2.13 1.18
N SER A 281 -8.47 -2.59 0.58
CA SER A 281 -8.75 -2.30 -0.82
C SER A 281 -8.97 -0.80 -0.99
N LEU A 282 -8.28 -0.21 -1.97
CA LEU A 282 -8.60 1.13 -2.43
C LEU A 282 -10.07 1.13 -2.84
N GLN A 283 -10.92 1.84 -2.10
CA GLN A 283 -12.18 2.32 -2.66
C GLN A 283 -11.77 3.32 -3.74
N LEU A 284 -11.54 2.82 -4.95
CA LEU A 284 -11.54 3.66 -6.12
C LEU A 284 -12.85 4.46 -6.06
N PRO A 285 -12.80 5.80 -6.16
CA PRO A 285 -14.02 6.60 -6.29
C PRO A 285 -14.93 5.93 -7.32
N GLU A 286 -16.25 5.95 -7.12
CA GLU A 286 -17.20 5.24 -8.00
C GLU A 286 -16.94 5.52 -9.49
N GLU A 287 -16.52 6.74 -9.81
CA GLU A 287 -16.09 7.17 -11.14
C GLU A 287 -14.94 6.33 -11.72
N LYS A 288 -13.90 6.02 -10.93
CA LYS A 288 -12.79 5.16 -11.37
C LYS A 288 -13.21 3.70 -11.52
N LEU A 289 -14.11 3.20 -10.65
CA LEU A 289 -14.67 1.85 -10.79
C LEU A 289 -15.53 1.73 -12.05
N LYS A 290 -16.36 2.75 -12.33
CA LYS A 290 -17.16 2.85 -13.55
C LYS A 290 -16.26 2.86 -14.78
N MET A 291 -15.23 3.71 -14.79
CA MET A 291 -14.25 3.77 -15.88
C MET A 291 -13.56 2.40 -16.10
N GLN A 292 -13.17 1.70 -15.04
CA GLN A 292 -12.55 0.38 -15.18
C GLN A 292 -13.51 -0.66 -15.77
N ARG A 293 -14.78 -0.66 -15.36
CA ARG A 293 -15.82 -1.54 -15.93
C ARG A 293 -16.04 -1.26 -17.41
N GLU A 294 -16.09 0.01 -17.80
CA GLU A 294 -16.23 0.43 -19.21
C GLU A 294 -15.02 -0.01 -20.05
N VAL A 295 -13.79 0.15 -19.55
CA VAL A 295 -12.57 -0.35 -20.20
C VAL A 295 -12.59 -1.86 -20.35
N ASN A 296 -13.00 -2.61 -19.33
CA ASN A 296 -13.09 -4.07 -19.42
C ASN A 296 -14.14 -4.51 -20.46
N LEU A 297 -15.32 -3.91 -20.45
CA LEU A 297 -16.38 -4.18 -21.43
C LEU A 297 -15.93 -3.83 -22.86
N PHE A 298 -15.24 -2.71 -23.03
CA PHE A 298 -14.65 -2.31 -24.30
C PHE A 298 -13.62 -3.33 -24.80
N LEU A 299 -12.69 -3.77 -23.95
CA LEU A 299 -11.67 -4.74 -24.32
C LEU A 299 -12.29 -6.09 -24.69
N LEU A 300 -13.32 -6.55 -23.98
CA LEU A 300 -14.06 -7.77 -24.33
C LEU A 300 -14.69 -7.67 -25.73
N LYS A 301 -15.42 -6.58 -26.01
CA LYS A 301 -16.00 -6.35 -27.34
C LYS A 301 -14.94 -6.26 -28.45
N TRP A 302 -13.78 -5.67 -28.15
CA TRP A 302 -12.68 -5.62 -29.09
C TRP A 302 -12.12 -7.02 -29.38
N ILE A 303 -11.95 -7.85 -28.35
CA ILE A 303 -11.54 -9.25 -28.50
C ILE A 303 -12.57 -10.03 -29.33
N ASP A 304 -13.87 -9.88 -29.05
CA ASP A 304 -14.93 -10.53 -29.82
C ASP A 304 -14.87 -10.13 -31.31
N SER A 305 -14.68 -8.83 -31.60
CA SER A 305 -14.50 -8.33 -32.97
C SER A 305 -13.28 -8.94 -33.67
N LEU A 306 -12.20 -9.20 -32.93
CA LEU A 306 -11.00 -9.87 -33.46
C LEU A 306 -11.26 -11.34 -33.77
N ILE A 307 -11.99 -12.05 -32.89
CA ILE A 307 -12.37 -13.45 -33.07
C ILE A 307 -13.27 -13.62 -34.30
N GLU A 308 -14.19 -12.68 -34.50
CA GLU A 308 -15.10 -12.66 -35.65
C GLU A 308 -14.44 -12.19 -36.96
N ASN A 309 -13.12 -11.92 -36.97
CA ASN A 309 -12.37 -11.35 -38.09
C ASN A 309 -12.97 -10.04 -38.65
N LYS A 310 -13.65 -9.27 -37.79
CA LYS A 310 -14.19 -7.95 -38.17
C LYS A 310 -13.06 -6.92 -38.12
N TYR A 311 -12.58 -6.51 -39.29
CA TYR A 311 -11.53 -5.50 -39.42
C TYR A 311 -12.01 -4.13 -38.94
N ILE A 312 -11.33 -3.60 -37.91
CA ILE A 312 -11.68 -2.31 -37.35
C ILE A 312 -11.44 -1.18 -38.35
N SER A 313 -10.42 -1.33 -39.21
CA SER A 313 -10.14 -0.39 -40.30
C SER A 313 -11.25 -0.33 -41.36
N MET A 314 -11.91 -1.45 -41.69
CA MET A 314 -13.08 -1.44 -42.59
C MET A 314 -14.24 -0.70 -41.96
N LYS A 315 -14.56 -0.98 -40.69
CA LYS A 315 -15.61 -0.26 -39.95
C LYS A 315 -15.39 1.24 -39.95
N ILE A 316 -14.16 1.69 -39.69
CA ILE A 316 -13.80 3.12 -39.71
C ILE A 316 -13.98 3.70 -41.13
N LYS A 317 -13.44 3.00 -42.14
CA LYS A 317 -13.50 3.43 -43.54
C LYS A 317 -14.93 3.60 -44.02
N GLU A 318 -15.79 2.61 -43.78
CA GLU A 318 -17.19 2.61 -44.20
C GLU A 318 -18.02 3.64 -43.44
N LYS A 319 -17.89 3.67 -42.10
CA LYS A 319 -18.69 4.56 -41.24
C LYS A 319 -18.39 6.03 -41.47
N TYR A 320 -17.13 6.40 -41.70
CA TYR A 320 -16.71 7.80 -41.80
C TYR A 320 -16.32 8.24 -43.22
N ASN A 321 -16.30 7.31 -44.18
CA ASN A 321 -15.89 7.53 -45.57
C ASN A 321 -14.51 8.19 -45.68
N VAL A 322 -13.50 7.55 -45.06
CA VAL A 322 -12.11 8.04 -44.99
C VAL A 322 -11.10 6.99 -45.44
N ASN A 323 -9.96 7.43 -45.99
CA ASN A 323 -8.84 6.55 -46.36
C ASN A 323 -7.62 6.72 -45.45
N SER A 324 -7.62 7.73 -44.58
CA SER A 324 -6.56 7.99 -43.61
C SER A 324 -7.14 8.50 -42.30
N ILE A 325 -6.42 8.23 -41.21
CA ILE A 325 -6.77 8.68 -39.86
C ILE A 325 -5.53 9.12 -39.08
N SER A 326 -5.78 9.86 -38.00
CA SER A 326 -4.80 10.15 -36.95
C SER A 326 -5.30 9.57 -35.62
N ILE A 327 -4.39 9.14 -34.74
CA ILE A 327 -4.77 8.51 -33.46
C ILE A 327 -4.45 9.47 -32.31
N TYR A 328 -5.47 9.88 -31.55
CA TYR A 328 -5.27 10.65 -30.33
C TYR A 328 -5.05 9.71 -29.13
N GLY A 329 -3.95 9.93 -28.41
CA GLY A 329 -3.48 9.13 -27.28
C GLY A 329 -2.44 8.10 -27.70
N CYS A 330 -1.19 8.27 -27.23
CA CYS A 330 -0.09 7.33 -27.45
C CYS A 330 0.06 6.30 -26.30
N GLY A 331 -0.97 6.15 -25.47
CA GLY A 331 -1.02 5.13 -24.41
C GLY A 331 -1.24 3.71 -24.96
N THR A 332 -1.38 2.74 -24.04
CA THR A 332 -1.50 1.30 -24.38
C THR A 332 -2.59 1.01 -25.42
N ILE A 333 -3.79 1.59 -25.27
CA ILE A 333 -4.91 1.37 -26.20
C ILE A 333 -4.58 1.92 -27.60
N GLY A 334 -4.06 3.15 -27.68
CA GLY A 334 -3.67 3.77 -28.96
C GLY A 334 -2.58 3.01 -29.69
N ILE A 335 -1.55 2.53 -28.98
CA ILE A 335 -0.48 1.70 -29.56
C ILE A 335 -1.03 0.37 -30.10
N ARG A 336 -1.96 -0.26 -29.38
CA ARG A 336 -2.59 -1.52 -29.84
C ARG A 336 -3.47 -1.29 -31.06
N LEU A 337 -4.25 -0.20 -31.10
CA LEU A 337 -5.02 0.19 -32.28
C LEU A 337 -4.10 0.40 -33.48
N TYR A 338 -3.02 1.15 -33.32
CA TYR A 338 -2.04 1.37 -34.39
C TYR A 338 -1.49 0.06 -34.96
N ARG A 339 -1.03 -0.84 -34.09
CA ARG A 339 -0.49 -2.16 -34.51
C ARG A 339 -1.52 -2.98 -35.27
N GLN A 340 -2.77 -2.96 -34.83
CA GLN A 340 -3.85 -3.66 -35.52
C GLN A 340 -4.13 -3.04 -36.90
N LEU A 341 -4.37 -1.74 -36.97
CA LEU A 341 -4.65 -1.04 -38.23
C LEU A 341 -3.52 -1.21 -39.25
N LYS A 342 -2.26 -1.16 -38.79
CA LYS A 342 -1.08 -1.41 -39.63
C LYS A 342 -1.06 -2.83 -40.18
N LYS A 343 -1.47 -3.82 -39.38
CA LYS A 343 -1.58 -5.22 -39.83
C LYS A 343 -2.72 -5.41 -40.83
N GLU A 344 -3.85 -4.73 -40.63
CA GLU A 344 -5.00 -4.80 -41.54
C GLU A 344 -4.71 -4.12 -42.89
N ASN A 345 -3.89 -3.05 -42.90
CA ASN A 345 -3.39 -2.36 -44.10
C ASN A 345 -4.49 -1.80 -45.03
N ILE A 346 -5.62 -1.36 -44.45
CA ILE A 346 -6.77 -0.79 -45.18
C ILE A 346 -6.82 0.75 -45.06
N LEU A 347 -6.32 1.30 -43.95
CA LEU A 347 -6.27 2.73 -43.67
C LEU A 347 -4.83 3.20 -43.51
N LYS A 348 -4.53 4.38 -44.07
CA LYS A 348 -3.27 5.08 -43.79
C LYS A 348 -3.34 5.74 -42.41
N ILE A 349 -2.27 5.59 -41.62
CA ILE A 349 -2.15 6.20 -40.30
C ILE A 349 -1.17 7.36 -40.42
N ASN A 350 -1.65 8.58 -40.17
CA ASN A 350 -0.94 9.82 -40.43
C ASN A 350 0.04 10.18 -39.31
N CYS A 351 -0.47 10.30 -38.09
CA CYS A 351 0.31 10.61 -36.90
C CYS A 351 -0.39 10.13 -35.63
N PHE A 352 0.36 10.15 -34.53
CA PHE A 352 -0.22 10.22 -33.18
C PHE A 352 -0.44 11.68 -32.77
N ILE A 353 -1.43 11.90 -31.93
CA ILE A 353 -1.69 13.17 -31.27
C ILE A 353 -1.66 12.92 -29.76
N ASP A 354 -0.75 13.56 -29.03
CA ASP A 354 -0.68 13.43 -27.57
C ASP A 354 -0.16 14.73 -26.93
N LYS A 355 -0.47 14.95 -25.65
CA LYS A 355 0.08 16.08 -24.89
C LYS A 355 1.58 15.88 -24.62
N ASN A 356 2.06 14.64 -24.59
CA ASN A 356 3.46 14.29 -24.33
C ASN A 356 4.18 13.92 -25.65
N THR A 357 4.81 14.89 -26.31
CA THR A 357 5.40 14.75 -27.67
C THR A 357 6.74 14.01 -27.73
N ASN A 358 7.31 13.57 -26.60
CA ASN A 358 8.68 13.02 -26.52
C ASN A 358 8.84 11.54 -26.94
N GLN A 359 7.90 10.94 -27.67
CA GLN A 359 8.01 9.54 -28.14
C GLN A 359 7.64 9.42 -29.61
N ASN A 360 8.64 9.42 -30.50
CA ASN A 360 8.45 8.93 -31.87
C ASN A 360 8.28 7.40 -31.81
N PHE A 361 7.13 6.91 -32.27
CA PHE A 361 6.81 5.48 -32.26
C PHE A 361 6.94 4.90 -33.67
N ASN A 362 7.94 4.04 -33.89
CA ASN A 362 8.11 3.24 -35.12
C ASN A 362 7.80 4.04 -36.41
N ASP A 363 8.53 5.14 -36.60
CA ASP A 363 8.50 6.03 -37.77
C ASP A 363 7.23 6.88 -37.94
N ILE A 364 6.28 6.86 -36.98
CA ILE A 364 5.13 7.76 -36.95
C ILE A 364 5.38 8.91 -35.98
N LYS A 365 5.21 10.14 -36.48
CA LYS A 365 5.30 11.37 -35.68
C LYS A 365 4.22 11.39 -34.58
N CYS A 366 4.60 11.85 -33.39
CA CYS A 366 3.65 12.21 -32.33
C CYS A 366 3.63 13.73 -32.19
N LEU A 367 2.48 14.34 -32.48
CA LEU A 367 2.30 15.79 -32.46
C LEU A 367 1.42 16.21 -31.29
N ASN A 368 1.59 17.44 -30.80
CA ASN A 368 0.54 18.05 -29.99
C ASN A 368 -0.60 18.56 -30.90
N VAL A 369 -1.74 18.94 -30.28
CA VAL A 369 -2.93 19.37 -31.05
C VAL A 369 -2.65 20.59 -31.93
N ASN A 370 -1.85 21.55 -31.46
CA ASN A 370 -1.54 22.76 -32.22
C ASN A 370 -0.62 22.46 -33.41
N GLU A 371 0.35 21.58 -33.25
CA GLU A 371 1.22 21.09 -34.33
C GLU A 371 0.41 20.31 -35.36
N TYR A 372 -0.46 19.41 -34.89
CA TYR A 372 -1.34 18.64 -35.76
C TYR A 372 -2.19 19.53 -36.66
N LEU A 373 -2.82 20.57 -36.10
CA LEU A 373 -3.68 21.49 -36.84
C LEU A 373 -2.92 22.40 -37.83
N LYS A 374 -1.60 22.54 -37.66
CA LYS A 374 -0.74 23.23 -38.64
C LYS A 374 -0.33 22.31 -39.78
N GLU A 375 -0.04 21.04 -39.49
CA GLU A 375 0.48 20.08 -40.48
C GLU A 375 -0.62 19.38 -41.30
N TYR A 376 -1.80 19.13 -40.71
CA TYR A 376 -2.83 18.30 -41.31
C TYR A 376 -4.11 19.10 -41.63
N THR A 377 -4.72 18.80 -42.78
CA THR A 377 -5.88 19.54 -43.29
C THR A 377 -7.18 19.17 -42.57
N MET A 378 -8.13 20.12 -42.59
CA MET A 378 -9.43 20.09 -41.89
C MET A 378 -10.44 19.00 -42.36
N LYS A 379 -10.00 17.89 -42.95
CA LYS A 379 -10.88 16.81 -43.43
C LYS A 379 -10.54 15.43 -42.84
N GLU A 380 -9.46 15.32 -42.07
CA GLU A 380 -8.99 14.04 -41.54
C GLU A 380 -9.69 13.66 -40.24
N LEU A 381 -9.97 12.36 -40.10
CA LEU A 381 -10.62 11.80 -38.92
C LEU A 381 -9.58 11.52 -37.83
N ILE A 382 -9.80 12.07 -36.64
CA ILE A 382 -9.07 11.71 -35.42
C ILE A 382 -9.84 10.61 -34.70
N ILE A 383 -9.19 9.46 -34.47
CA ILE A 383 -9.71 8.41 -33.58
C ILE A 383 -9.12 8.60 -32.18
N VAL A 384 -9.98 8.89 -31.20
CA VAL A 384 -9.59 9.06 -29.80
C VAL A 384 -9.55 7.69 -29.11
N SER A 385 -8.34 7.27 -28.75
CA SER A 385 -8.12 6.02 -28.02
C SER A 385 -8.42 6.07 -26.51
N PRO A 386 -8.16 7.16 -25.76
CA PRO A 386 -8.61 7.29 -24.38
C PRO A 386 -10.09 7.72 -24.35
N PHE A 387 -10.98 6.81 -24.74
CA PHE A 387 -12.41 7.08 -24.95
C PHE A 387 -13.14 7.60 -23.70
N TYR A 388 -12.65 7.28 -22.50
CA TYR A 388 -13.16 7.78 -21.22
C TYR A 388 -12.95 9.29 -21.04
N TYR A 389 -11.99 9.90 -21.75
CA TYR A 389 -11.79 11.35 -21.78
C TYR A 389 -12.28 11.98 -23.09
N TYR A 390 -13.13 11.27 -23.85
CA TYR A 390 -13.54 11.69 -25.19
C TYR A 390 -14.15 13.09 -25.21
N ASP A 391 -15.10 13.39 -24.34
CA ASP A 391 -15.79 14.70 -24.32
C ASP A 391 -14.84 15.85 -23.98
N GLU A 392 -13.92 15.64 -23.05
CA GLU A 392 -12.90 16.64 -22.68
C GLU A 392 -11.93 16.88 -23.86
N ILE A 393 -11.46 15.81 -24.48
CA ILE A 393 -10.56 15.86 -25.63
C ILE A 393 -11.27 16.54 -26.82
N LEU A 394 -12.52 16.17 -27.09
CA LEU A 394 -13.34 16.74 -28.13
C LEU A 394 -13.51 18.24 -27.92
N LYS A 395 -13.87 18.66 -26.70
CA LYS A 395 -13.99 20.08 -26.33
C LYS A 395 -12.68 20.83 -26.55
N ASN A 396 -11.55 20.26 -26.11
CA ASN A 396 -10.23 20.86 -26.30
C ASN A 396 -9.86 21.03 -27.78
N ILE A 397 -10.17 20.04 -28.62
CA ILE A 397 -9.94 20.11 -30.07
C ILE A 397 -10.86 21.15 -30.71
N MET A 398 -12.16 21.15 -30.36
CA MET A 398 -13.16 22.07 -30.92
C MET A 398 -12.89 23.53 -30.58
N VAL A 399 -12.36 23.82 -29.37
CA VAL A 399 -11.90 25.17 -29.00
C VAL A 399 -10.86 25.70 -29.98
N ILE A 400 -10.00 24.82 -30.53
CA ILE A 400 -8.93 25.20 -31.45
C ILE A 400 -9.42 25.16 -32.91
N SER A 401 -10.26 24.19 -33.28
CA SER A 401 -10.84 24.07 -34.62
C SER A 401 -12.13 23.26 -34.66
N ASN A 402 -13.21 23.89 -35.14
CA ASN A 402 -14.53 23.24 -35.36
C ASN A 402 -14.63 22.44 -36.66
N LYS A 403 -13.55 22.35 -37.45
CA LYS A 403 -13.58 21.74 -38.78
C LYS A 403 -13.02 20.32 -38.81
N VAL A 404 -12.48 19.81 -37.71
CA VAL A 404 -11.90 18.47 -37.63
C VAL A 404 -12.97 17.44 -37.25
N LYS A 405 -12.96 16.28 -37.91
CA LYS A 405 -13.80 15.15 -37.53
C LYS A 405 -13.09 14.37 -36.43
N VAL A 406 -13.79 14.12 -35.34
CA VAL A 406 -13.27 13.36 -34.20
C VAL A 406 -14.28 12.27 -33.87
N ALA A 407 -13.79 11.06 -33.60
CA ALA A 407 -14.60 9.93 -33.19
C ALA A 407 -13.90 9.14 -32.08
N SER A 408 -14.67 8.51 -31.21
CA SER A 408 -14.14 7.62 -30.18
C SER A 408 -13.88 6.23 -30.74
N ILE A 409 -12.78 5.58 -30.32
CA ILE A 409 -12.54 4.16 -30.65
C ILE A 409 -13.68 3.26 -30.13
N GLU A 410 -14.32 3.64 -29.02
CA GLU A 410 -15.44 2.89 -28.43
C GLU A 410 -16.66 2.86 -29.37
N GLU A 411 -16.94 3.96 -30.07
CA GLU A 411 -18.03 4.07 -31.05
C GLU A 411 -17.78 3.27 -32.33
N VAL A 412 -16.53 2.95 -32.62
CA VAL A 412 -16.14 2.11 -33.76
C VAL A 412 -16.33 0.62 -33.42
N ILE A 413 -16.10 0.26 -32.17
CA ILE A 413 -16.17 -1.13 -31.69
C ILE A 413 -17.60 -1.53 -31.29
N LYS A 414 -18.43 -0.59 -30.80
CA LYS A 414 -19.89 -0.73 -30.69
C LYS A 414 -20.49 -1.10 -32.04
#